data_AF-A0A954R2J3-F1
#
_entry.id   AF-A0A954R2J3-F1
#
_cell.length_a   1.000
_cell.length_b   1.000
_cell.length_c   1.000
_cell.angle_alpha   90.00
_cell.angle_beta   90.00
_cell.angle_gamma   90.00
#
_symmetry.space_group_name_H-M   'P 1'
#
loop_
_entity.id
_entity.type
_entity.pdbx_description
1 polymer ?
#
loop_
_entity_poly.entity_id
_entity_poly.type
_entity_poly.pdbx_seq_one_letter_code
_entity_poly.pdbx_strand_id
1 'polypeptide(L)'
;MAQAQPPIAFFVGIDWADQKHDVYVIDAKGDGTIMRIDSSPEAIDQWIVQLKLKAGEAPIAIMLEQSRGAHVYSLMFREGVILYPINPKQFACYRESYTSAGGKSDPSDARLMARMLRERISILKAWTPDDADTRLLSRWCEQRRAIVDEQTRIQLQLISLLKQYFPQALDLFGTRQELLWEILSKWPDPRKFKRADRQLIAKVLSAHRIANSDLQCQTQLRISQFSRVAGIGLRFCWRV
;
A
#
# COMPACT_ATOMS: atom_id res chain seq x y z
N MET A 1 -32.51 5.65 -28.67
CA MET A 1 -33.50 5.41 -27.59
C MET A 1 -32.73 4.90 -26.40
N ALA A 2 -32.66 5.68 -25.31
CA ALA A 2 -32.02 5.23 -24.08
C ALA A 2 -32.87 4.09 -23.51
N GLN A 3 -32.33 2.87 -23.52
CA GLN A 3 -32.98 1.74 -22.86
C GLN A 3 -33.10 2.09 -21.36
N ALA A 4 -34.33 2.21 -20.87
CA ALA A 4 -34.58 2.38 -19.45
C ALA A 4 -34.01 1.15 -18.74
N GLN A 5 -32.97 1.35 -17.93
CA GLN A 5 -32.41 0.27 -17.11
C GLN A 5 -33.52 -0.23 -16.18
N PRO A 6 -33.68 -1.56 -16.03
CA PRO A 6 -34.68 -2.12 -15.14
C PRO A 6 -34.51 -1.58 -13.71
N PRO A 7 -35.61 -1.34 -12.98
CA PRO A 7 -35.54 -0.83 -11.61
C PRO A 7 -34.72 -1.78 -10.74
N ILE A 8 -33.75 -1.22 -10.02
CA ILE A 8 -32.83 -1.98 -9.17
C ILE A 8 -33.60 -2.56 -7.98
N ALA A 9 -33.47 -3.87 -7.77
CA ALA A 9 -34.18 -4.57 -6.69
C ALA A 9 -33.58 -4.28 -5.32
N PHE A 10 -32.25 -4.23 -5.25
CA PHE A 10 -31.51 -4.04 -4.01
C PHE A 10 -30.32 -3.10 -4.17
N PHE A 11 -30.15 -2.22 -3.20
CA PHE A 11 -28.98 -1.38 -3.02
C PHE A 11 -28.19 -1.90 -1.83
N VAL A 12 -26.96 -2.32 -2.06
CA VAL A 12 -26.12 -2.98 -1.07
C VAL A 12 -24.90 -2.10 -0.79
N GLY A 13 -24.56 -1.94 0.47
CA GLY A 13 -23.26 -1.42 0.90
C GLY A 13 -22.51 -2.53 1.64
N ILE A 14 -21.24 -2.71 1.30
CA ILE A 14 -20.37 -3.71 1.92
C ILE A 14 -19.16 -3.02 2.54
N ASP A 15 -18.96 -3.27 3.82
CA ASP A 15 -17.74 -2.94 4.55
C ASP A 15 -16.92 -4.23 4.77
N TRP A 16 -15.83 -4.36 4.01
CA TRP A 16 -14.98 -5.55 4.00
C TRP A 16 -13.99 -5.53 5.17
N ALA A 17 -14.13 -6.44 6.14
CA ALA A 17 -13.10 -6.71 7.15
C ALA A 17 -12.53 -8.14 7.06
N ASP A 18 -11.37 -8.40 7.68
CA ASP A 18 -10.62 -9.67 7.52
C ASP A 18 -11.41 -10.95 7.90
N GLN A 19 -12.27 -10.86 8.92
CA GLN A 19 -13.00 -12.03 9.43
C GLN A 19 -14.49 -12.01 9.10
N LYS A 20 -15.14 -10.85 9.24
CA LYS A 20 -16.58 -10.70 9.05
C LYS A 20 -16.88 -9.39 8.34
N HIS A 21 -17.65 -9.48 7.27
CA HIS A 21 -18.05 -8.35 6.45
C HIS A 21 -19.40 -7.84 6.92
N ASP A 22 -19.51 -6.54 7.12
CA ASP A 22 -20.78 -5.91 7.45
C ASP A 22 -21.46 -5.50 6.15
N VAL A 23 -22.71 -5.92 6.00
CA VAL A 23 -23.50 -5.70 4.80
C VAL A 23 -24.82 -5.07 5.16
N TYR A 24 -25.19 -4.05 4.40
CA TYR A 24 -26.49 -3.41 4.53
C TYR A 24 -27.21 -3.46 3.19
N VAL A 25 -28.42 -4.00 3.19
CA VAL A 25 -29.25 -4.16 1.99
C VAL A 25 -30.49 -3.30 2.12
N ILE A 26 -30.75 -2.43 1.15
CA ILE A 26 -31.96 -1.64 1.02
C ILE A 26 -32.75 -2.20 -0.16
N ASP A 27 -34.00 -2.58 0.06
CA ASP A 27 -34.88 -3.02 -1.02
C ASP A 27 -35.45 -1.85 -1.84
N ALA A 28 -36.20 -2.16 -2.90
CA ALA A 28 -36.85 -1.14 -3.74
C ALA A 28 -37.85 -0.25 -2.97
N LYS A 29 -38.45 -0.75 -1.88
CA LYS A 29 -39.39 0.00 -1.04
C LYS A 29 -38.66 0.94 -0.07
N GLY A 30 -37.39 0.67 0.19
CA GLY A 30 -36.54 1.42 1.12
C GLY A 30 -36.35 0.76 2.47
N ASP A 31 -36.80 -0.49 2.64
CA ASP A 31 -36.62 -1.25 3.86
C ASP A 31 -35.18 -1.77 3.93
N GLY A 32 -34.50 -1.43 5.01
CA GLY A 32 -33.08 -1.71 5.21
C GLY A 32 -32.84 -2.86 6.17
N THR A 33 -32.04 -3.86 5.76
CA THR A 33 -31.62 -4.99 6.60
C THR A 33 -30.12 -4.97 6.79
N ILE A 34 -29.66 -5.09 8.04
CA ILE A 34 -28.25 -5.31 8.37
C ILE A 34 -27.96 -6.80 8.48
N MET A 35 -26.83 -7.23 7.94
CA MET A 35 -26.35 -8.60 8.04
C MET A 35 -24.83 -8.63 8.12
N ARG A 36 -24.31 -9.73 8.66
CA ARG A 36 -22.88 -9.98 8.79
C ARG A 36 -22.54 -11.31 8.12
N ILE A 37 -21.55 -11.30 7.25
CA ILE A 37 -21.17 -12.45 6.43
C ILE A 37 -19.74 -12.82 6.80
N ASP A 38 -19.45 -14.10 6.94
CA ASP A 38 -18.09 -14.56 7.17
C ASP A 38 -17.22 -14.37 5.91
N SER A 39 -15.92 -14.19 6.08
CA SER A 39 -15.00 -13.93 4.95
C SER A 39 -14.70 -15.13 4.05
N SER A 40 -15.35 -16.28 4.29
CA SER A 40 -15.18 -17.45 3.44
C SER A 40 -15.81 -17.23 2.05
N PRO A 41 -15.16 -17.67 0.97
CA PRO A 41 -15.73 -17.60 -0.38
C PRO A 41 -17.10 -18.26 -0.48
N GLU A 42 -17.31 -19.37 0.23
CA GLU A 42 -18.57 -20.10 0.24
C GLU A 42 -19.71 -19.29 0.88
N ALA A 43 -19.43 -18.55 1.97
CA ALA A 43 -20.44 -17.73 2.62
C ALA A 43 -20.85 -16.53 1.75
N ILE A 44 -19.86 -15.89 1.10
CA ILE A 44 -20.10 -14.80 0.14
C ILE A 44 -20.95 -15.30 -1.03
N ASP A 45 -20.61 -16.49 -1.57
CA ASP A 45 -21.32 -17.10 -2.69
C ASP A 45 -22.77 -17.44 -2.34
N GLN A 46 -22.98 -18.09 -1.20
CA GLN A 46 -24.32 -18.44 -0.71
C GLN A 46 -25.17 -17.17 -0.50
N TRP A 47 -24.58 -16.14 0.08
CA TRP A 47 -25.27 -14.87 0.28
C TRP A 47 -25.73 -14.24 -1.04
N ILE A 48 -24.85 -14.17 -2.04
CA ILE A 48 -25.20 -13.59 -3.34
C ILE A 48 -26.28 -14.41 -4.03
N VAL A 49 -26.21 -15.74 -3.97
CA VAL A 49 -27.24 -16.63 -4.53
C VAL A 49 -28.59 -16.35 -3.88
N GLN A 50 -28.65 -16.23 -2.55
CA GLN A 50 -29.88 -15.89 -1.84
C GLN A 50 -30.40 -14.51 -2.22
N LEU A 51 -29.52 -13.53 -2.38
CA LEU A 51 -29.91 -12.17 -2.76
C LEU A 51 -30.46 -12.13 -4.19
N LYS A 52 -29.83 -12.86 -5.12
CA LYS A 52 -30.32 -13.02 -6.51
C LYS A 52 -31.68 -13.71 -6.58
N LEU A 53 -31.88 -14.77 -5.81
CA LEU A 53 -33.18 -15.45 -5.73
C LEU A 53 -34.30 -14.50 -5.30
N LYS A 54 -34.01 -13.57 -4.38
CA LYS A 54 -34.95 -12.53 -3.96
C LYS A 54 -35.13 -11.42 -5.01
N ALA A 55 -34.09 -11.12 -5.79
CA ALA A 55 -34.10 -10.06 -6.81
C ALA A 55 -34.81 -10.49 -8.10
N GLY A 56 -34.84 -11.80 -8.40
CA GLY A 56 -35.33 -12.31 -9.67
C GLY A 56 -34.44 -11.84 -10.82
N GLU A 57 -35.06 -11.25 -11.85
CA GLU A 57 -34.36 -10.72 -13.03
C GLU A 57 -33.84 -9.28 -12.83
N ALA A 58 -34.25 -8.61 -11.75
CA ALA A 58 -33.86 -7.23 -11.51
C ALA A 58 -32.42 -7.13 -11.00
N PRO A 59 -31.66 -6.11 -11.44
CA PRO A 59 -30.26 -5.97 -11.06
C PRO A 59 -30.10 -5.60 -9.58
N ILE A 60 -28.99 -6.05 -9.00
CA ILE A 60 -28.54 -5.72 -7.65
C ILE A 60 -27.38 -4.72 -7.79
N ALA A 61 -27.51 -3.56 -7.17
CA ALA A 61 -26.43 -2.58 -7.12
C ALA A 61 -25.64 -2.74 -5.82
N ILE A 62 -24.33 -2.88 -5.91
CA ILE A 62 -23.44 -3.05 -4.76
C ILE A 62 -22.40 -1.94 -4.76
N MET A 63 -22.38 -1.13 -3.70
CA MET A 63 -21.34 -0.15 -3.43
C MET A 63 -20.30 -0.75 -2.48
N LEU A 64 -19.04 -0.55 -2.84
CA LEU A 64 -17.88 -1.04 -2.10
C LEU A 64 -16.78 0.01 -2.17
N GLU A 65 -16.00 0.15 -1.10
CA GLU A 65 -14.81 1.00 -1.12
C GLU A 65 -13.84 0.49 -2.18
N GLN A 66 -13.24 1.41 -2.95
CA GLN A 66 -12.29 1.09 -4.01
C GLN A 66 -11.00 0.47 -3.41
N SER A 67 -11.07 -0.80 -3.04
CA SER A 67 -9.95 -1.64 -2.65
C SER A 67 -9.60 -2.53 -3.84
N ARG A 68 -8.35 -2.41 -4.32
CA ARG A 68 -7.82 -3.36 -5.29
C ARG A 68 -7.58 -4.66 -4.54
N GLY A 69 -8.47 -5.65 -4.66
CA GLY A 69 -8.39 -6.86 -3.85
C GLY A 69 -9.24 -8.03 -4.35
N ALA A 70 -8.99 -9.21 -3.79
CA ALA A 70 -9.67 -10.46 -4.12
C ALA A 70 -11.21 -10.40 -3.96
N HIS A 71 -11.71 -9.53 -3.07
CA HIS A 71 -13.14 -9.37 -2.80
C HIS A 71 -13.91 -8.71 -3.95
N VAL A 72 -13.27 -7.81 -4.72
CA VAL A 72 -13.91 -7.24 -5.92
C VAL A 72 -14.02 -8.33 -6.98
N TYR A 73 -12.96 -9.13 -7.17
CA TYR A 73 -12.94 -10.23 -8.15
C TYR A 73 -14.03 -11.29 -7.92
N SER A 74 -14.41 -11.60 -6.68
CA SER A 74 -15.46 -12.60 -6.39
C SER A 74 -16.86 -12.16 -6.82
N LEU A 75 -17.08 -10.84 -6.94
CA LEU A 75 -18.36 -10.24 -7.35
C LEU A 75 -18.40 -9.88 -8.85
N MET A 76 -17.24 -9.58 -9.45
CA MET A 76 -17.12 -9.02 -10.80
C MET A 76 -17.75 -9.84 -11.93
N PHE A 77 -17.82 -11.17 -11.79
CA PHE A 77 -18.23 -12.08 -12.88
C PHE A 77 -19.67 -12.59 -12.76
N ARG A 78 -20.48 -11.99 -11.88
CA ARG A 78 -21.85 -12.45 -11.61
C ARG A 78 -22.86 -11.64 -12.40
N GLU A 79 -23.64 -12.31 -13.25
CA GLU A 79 -24.73 -11.67 -14.01
C GLU A 79 -25.75 -10.99 -13.08
N GLY A 80 -26.31 -9.84 -13.45
CA GLY A 80 -27.29 -9.13 -12.63
C GLY A 80 -26.72 -8.44 -11.38
N VAL A 81 -25.41 -8.44 -11.17
CA VAL A 81 -24.75 -7.67 -10.10
C VAL A 81 -23.99 -6.51 -10.74
N ILE A 82 -24.28 -5.28 -10.31
CA ILE A 82 -23.65 -4.05 -10.78
C ILE A 82 -22.84 -3.46 -9.63
N LEU A 83 -21.53 -3.33 -9.83
CA LEU A 83 -20.61 -2.81 -8.81
C LEU A 83 -20.43 -1.30 -8.96
N TYR A 84 -20.37 -0.60 -7.84
CA TYR A 84 -20.16 0.84 -7.75
C TYR A 84 -19.02 1.14 -6.78
N PRO A 85 -17.76 1.16 -7.27
CA PRO A 85 -16.60 1.48 -6.45
C PRO A 85 -16.68 2.94 -6.03
N ILE A 86 -16.48 3.19 -4.74
CA ILE A 86 -16.41 4.55 -4.19
C ILE A 86 -14.98 4.93 -3.86
N ASN A 87 -14.61 6.16 -4.20
CA ASN A 87 -13.34 6.74 -3.76
C ASN A 87 -13.38 6.95 -2.23
N PRO A 88 -12.39 6.46 -1.46
CA PRO A 88 -12.34 6.62 0.00
C PRO A 88 -12.54 8.06 0.48
N LYS A 89 -11.97 9.03 -0.25
CA LYS A 89 -12.11 10.46 0.07
C LYS A 89 -13.54 10.94 -0.11
N GLN A 90 -14.22 10.48 -1.16
CA GLN A 90 -15.63 10.82 -1.41
C GLN A 90 -16.53 10.23 -0.33
N PHE A 91 -16.26 8.99 0.08
CA PHE A 91 -17.00 8.34 1.16
C PHE A 91 -16.77 9.04 2.51
N ALA A 92 -15.52 9.42 2.82
CA ALA A 92 -15.20 10.15 4.05
C ALA A 92 -15.97 11.49 4.15
N CYS A 93 -15.97 12.30 3.09
CA CYS A 93 -16.75 13.55 3.06
C CYS A 93 -18.27 13.30 3.18
N TYR A 94 -18.77 12.23 2.57
CA TYR A 94 -20.18 11.85 2.71
C TYR A 94 -20.49 11.46 4.16
N ARG A 95 -19.65 10.65 4.81
CA ARG A 95 -19.79 10.28 6.22
C ARG A 95 -19.81 11.49 7.15
N GLU A 96 -18.89 12.44 6.95
CA GLU A 96 -18.82 13.69 7.71
C GLU A 96 -20.11 14.52 7.66
N SER A 97 -20.85 14.46 6.54
CA SER A 97 -22.12 15.17 6.42
C SER A 97 -23.23 14.66 7.33
N TYR A 98 -23.09 13.44 7.88
CA TYR A 98 -24.05 12.84 8.82
C TYR A 98 -23.62 12.92 10.29
N THR A 99 -22.34 13.17 10.58
CA THR A 99 -21.80 13.23 11.95
C THR A 99 -21.97 14.61 12.62
N SER A 100 -22.90 15.43 12.13
CA SER A 100 -23.25 16.73 12.73
C SER A 100 -24.24 16.60 13.90
N ALA A 101 -23.91 15.78 14.91
CA ALA A 101 -24.48 15.80 16.25
C ALA A 101 -23.80 14.71 17.07
N GLY A 102 -23.34 15.02 18.28
CA GLY A 102 -22.83 14.04 19.27
C GLY A 102 -23.91 13.10 19.81
N GLY A 103 -24.72 12.53 18.92
CA GLY A 103 -25.77 11.57 19.18
C GLY A 103 -25.26 10.14 18.96
N LYS A 104 -25.53 9.31 19.94
CA LYS A 104 -24.99 7.97 20.13
C LYS A 104 -25.61 6.95 19.16
N SER A 105 -25.34 7.05 17.86
CA SER A 105 -25.49 5.95 16.89
C SER A 105 -24.93 6.38 15.53
N ASP A 106 -23.60 6.29 15.36
CA ASP A 106 -23.00 6.40 14.04
C ASP A 106 -23.59 5.29 13.15
N PRO A 107 -24.21 5.60 12.00
CA PRO A 107 -24.68 4.58 11.08
C PRO A 107 -23.47 3.76 10.62
N SER A 108 -23.59 2.43 10.56
CA SER A 108 -22.50 1.58 10.06
C SER A 108 -22.08 2.04 8.66
N ASP A 109 -20.79 1.91 8.35
CA ASP A 109 -20.25 2.35 7.05
C ASP A 109 -20.98 1.64 5.89
N ALA A 110 -21.31 0.35 6.04
CA ALA A 110 -22.15 -0.41 5.12
C ALA A 110 -23.54 0.24 4.87
N ARG A 111 -24.18 0.78 5.91
CA ARG A 111 -25.47 1.48 5.80
C ARG A 111 -25.32 2.81 5.05
N LEU A 112 -24.25 3.56 5.31
CA LEU A 112 -23.98 4.81 4.60
C LEU A 112 -23.70 4.55 3.12
N MET A 113 -22.96 3.50 2.80
CA MET A 113 -22.69 3.10 1.41
C MET A 113 -23.97 2.71 0.66
N ALA A 114 -24.81 1.83 1.23
CA ALA A 114 -26.07 1.43 0.61
C ALA A 114 -27.00 2.62 0.35
N ARG A 115 -27.05 3.54 1.32
CA ARG A 115 -27.86 4.76 1.23
C ARG A 115 -27.31 5.70 0.15
N MET A 116 -26.01 5.97 0.16
CA MET A 116 -25.36 6.80 -0.86
C MET A 116 -25.59 6.26 -2.26
N LEU A 117 -25.49 4.94 -2.41
CA LEU A 117 -25.75 4.26 -3.66
C LEU A 117 -27.16 4.53 -4.14
N ARG A 118 -28.18 4.31 -3.30
CA ARG A 118 -29.59 4.59 -3.65
C ARG A 118 -29.82 6.06 -4.01
N GLU A 119 -29.26 6.99 -3.25
CA GLU A 119 -29.44 8.43 -3.45
C GLU A 119 -28.76 8.95 -4.73
N ARG A 120 -27.60 8.39 -5.09
CA ARG A 120 -26.73 8.94 -6.14
C ARG A 120 -26.54 8.03 -7.34
N ILE A 121 -27.33 6.96 -7.48
CA ILE A 121 -27.10 5.95 -8.52
C ILE A 121 -27.07 6.52 -9.94
N SER A 122 -27.85 7.58 -10.20
CA SER A 122 -27.90 8.25 -11.51
C SER A 122 -26.62 9.00 -11.88
N ILE A 123 -25.79 9.36 -10.89
CA ILE A 123 -24.54 10.11 -11.05
C ILE A 123 -23.33 9.18 -10.89
N LEU A 124 -23.48 8.12 -10.10
CA LEU A 124 -22.42 7.16 -9.86
C LEU A 124 -22.12 6.36 -11.13
N LYS A 125 -20.82 6.15 -11.39
CA LYS A 125 -20.37 5.34 -12.52
C LYS A 125 -20.34 3.88 -12.11
N ALA A 126 -21.13 3.05 -12.79
CA ALA A 126 -21.02 1.61 -12.67
C ALA A 126 -19.61 1.15 -13.08
N TRP A 127 -19.06 0.22 -12.32
CA TRP A 127 -17.78 -0.38 -12.65
C TRP A 127 -17.90 -1.23 -13.90
N THR A 128 -16.90 -1.08 -14.75
CA THR A 128 -16.73 -1.85 -15.97
C THR A 128 -15.46 -2.68 -15.83
N PRO A 129 -15.49 -3.98 -16.19
CA PRO A 129 -14.27 -4.78 -16.26
C PRO A 129 -13.23 -4.10 -17.12
N ASP A 130 -12.05 -3.86 -16.53
CA ASP A 130 -10.86 -3.49 -17.28
C ASP A 130 -10.55 -4.60 -18.29
N ASP A 131 -10.02 -4.25 -19.47
CA ASP A 131 -9.55 -5.23 -20.44
C ASP A 131 -8.30 -5.98 -19.94
N ALA A 132 -7.93 -7.05 -20.65
CA ALA A 132 -6.81 -7.89 -20.23
C ALA A 132 -5.48 -7.13 -20.16
N ASP A 133 -5.23 -6.21 -21.09
CA ASP A 133 -4.00 -5.45 -21.17
C ASP A 133 -3.94 -4.40 -20.06
N THR A 134 -5.05 -3.70 -19.78
CA THR A 134 -5.16 -2.76 -18.66
C THR A 134 -4.93 -3.44 -17.32
N ARG A 135 -5.48 -4.64 -17.11
CA ARG A 135 -5.21 -5.43 -15.89
C ARG A 135 -3.74 -5.84 -15.78
N LEU A 136 -3.12 -6.25 -16.88
CA LEU A 136 -1.71 -6.63 -16.91
C LEU A 136 -0.80 -5.44 -16.58
N LEU A 137 -1.05 -4.29 -17.21
CA LEU A 137 -0.33 -3.04 -16.93
C LEU A 137 -0.48 -2.62 -15.47
N SER A 138 -1.69 -2.70 -14.91
CA SER A 138 -1.91 -2.39 -13.49
C SER A 138 -1.07 -3.27 -12.57
N ARG A 139 -1.02 -4.59 -12.83
CA ARG A 139 -0.16 -5.53 -12.09
C ARG A 139 1.32 -5.18 -12.19
N TRP A 140 1.81 -4.81 -13.37
CA TRP A 140 3.21 -4.38 -13.55
C TRP A 140 3.51 -3.10 -12.78
N CYS A 141 2.60 -2.11 -12.80
CA CYS A 141 2.71 -0.89 -12.02
C CYS A 141 2.72 -1.15 -10.50
N GLU A 142 1.95 -2.12 -10.02
CA GLU A 142 1.95 -2.56 -8.62
C GLU A 142 3.26 -3.27 -8.24
N GLN A 143 3.71 -4.20 -9.07
CA GLN A 143 4.98 -4.90 -8.85
C GLN A 143 6.16 -3.94 -8.83
N ARG A 144 6.20 -2.95 -9.74
CA ARG A 144 7.22 -1.91 -9.74
C ARG A 144 7.22 -1.11 -8.44
N ARG A 145 6.04 -0.70 -7.94
CA ARG A 145 5.93 0.01 -6.65
C ARG A 145 6.46 -0.84 -5.50
N ALA A 146 6.07 -2.11 -5.43
CA ALA A 146 6.56 -3.03 -4.42
C ALA A 146 8.10 -3.16 -4.45
N ILE A 147 8.72 -3.24 -5.63
CA ILE A 147 10.18 -3.29 -5.76
C ILE A 147 10.84 -2.00 -5.28
N VAL A 148 10.25 -0.83 -5.58
CA VAL A 148 10.77 0.48 -5.12
C VAL A 148 10.67 0.62 -3.60
N ASP A 149 9.56 0.19 -3.02
CA ASP A 149 9.35 0.20 -1.57
C ASP A 149 10.34 -0.75 -0.88
N GLU A 150 10.57 -1.93 -1.46
CA GLU A 150 11.54 -2.90 -0.96
C GLU A 150 12.99 -2.38 -1.06
N GLN A 151 13.35 -1.73 -2.18
CA GLN A 151 14.64 -1.05 -2.31
C GLN A 151 14.83 0.00 -1.21
N THR A 152 13.80 0.80 -0.94
CA THR A 152 13.82 1.82 0.12
C THR A 152 13.97 1.17 1.50
N ARG A 153 13.23 0.09 1.77
CA ARG A 153 13.31 -0.68 3.02
C ARG A 153 14.72 -1.22 3.26
N ILE A 154 15.31 -1.88 2.26
CA ILE A 154 16.67 -2.43 2.33
C ILE A 154 17.70 -1.32 2.54
N GLN A 155 17.55 -0.17 1.86
CA GLN A 155 18.46 0.97 2.05
C GLN A 155 18.40 1.49 3.49
N LEU A 156 17.21 1.66 4.05
CA LEU A 156 17.04 2.13 5.43
C LEU A 156 17.63 1.13 6.43
N GLN A 157 17.47 -0.17 6.19
CA GLN A 157 18.10 -1.22 6.98
C GLN A 157 19.63 -1.15 6.91
N LEU A 158 20.20 -0.97 5.71
CA LEU A 158 21.63 -0.81 5.54
C LEU A 158 22.16 0.42 6.29
N ILE A 159 21.49 1.57 6.14
CA ILE A 159 21.88 2.80 6.84
C ILE A 159 21.82 2.59 8.36
N SER A 160 20.78 1.92 8.86
CA SER A 160 20.65 1.59 10.28
C SER A 160 21.82 0.72 10.77
N LEU A 161 22.21 -0.30 9.99
CA LEU A 161 23.34 -1.17 10.30
C LEU A 161 24.67 -0.39 10.30
N LEU A 162 24.86 0.47 9.29
CA LEU A 162 26.05 1.32 9.19
C LEU A 162 26.17 2.29 10.37
N LYS A 163 25.08 2.85 10.87
CA LYS A 163 25.10 3.70 12.08
C LYS A 163 25.64 2.96 13.31
N GLN A 164 25.38 1.66 13.42
CA GLN A 164 25.82 0.85 14.56
C GLN A 164 27.29 0.42 14.43
N TYR A 165 27.72 0.07 13.22
CA TYR A 165 28.98 -0.64 12.99
C TYR A 165 30.06 0.22 12.32
N PHE A 166 29.67 1.16 11.44
CA PHE A 166 30.59 2.01 10.67
C PHE A 166 30.00 3.41 10.36
N PRO A 167 29.66 4.21 11.38
CA PRO A 167 28.95 5.48 11.19
C PRO A 167 29.74 6.48 10.35
N GLN A 168 31.08 6.42 10.39
CA GLN A 168 31.95 7.31 9.60
C GLN A 168 31.80 7.10 8.09
N ALA A 169 31.38 5.91 7.63
CA ALA A 169 31.10 5.71 6.21
C ALA A 169 29.95 6.60 5.73
N LEU A 170 28.94 6.80 6.57
CA LEU A 170 27.82 7.68 6.25
C LEU A 170 28.24 9.15 6.25
N ASP A 171 29.14 9.55 7.14
CA ASP A 171 29.67 10.92 7.14
C ASP A 171 30.53 11.20 5.90
N LEU A 172 31.32 10.21 5.46
CA LEU A 172 32.26 10.36 4.36
C LEU A 172 31.60 10.24 2.99
N PHE A 173 30.61 9.36 2.84
CA PHE A 173 30.01 9.02 1.55
C PHE A 173 28.54 9.44 1.44
N GLY A 174 27.95 9.96 2.52
CA GLY A 174 26.54 10.29 2.60
C GLY A 174 25.66 9.05 2.47
N THR A 175 24.45 9.24 1.93
CA THR A 175 23.47 8.18 1.67
C THR A 175 23.46 7.72 0.21
N ARG A 176 24.55 7.99 -0.53
CA ARG A 176 24.68 7.64 -1.96
C ARG A 176 24.76 6.12 -2.12
N GLN A 177 23.68 5.53 -2.63
CA GLN A 177 23.51 4.07 -2.68
C GLN A 177 24.64 3.39 -3.47
N GLU A 178 24.87 3.79 -4.72
CA GLU A 178 25.83 3.12 -5.62
C GLU A 178 27.25 3.09 -5.06
N LEU A 179 27.70 4.20 -4.46
CA LEU A 179 29.01 4.31 -3.83
C LEU A 179 29.10 3.49 -2.54
N LEU A 180 28.08 3.55 -1.67
CA LEU A 180 28.05 2.74 -0.45
C LEU A 180 28.08 1.24 -0.79
N TRP A 181 27.35 0.81 -1.82
CA TRP A 181 27.36 -0.58 -2.28
C TRP A 181 28.74 -1.01 -2.79
N GLU A 182 29.40 -0.18 -3.60
CA GLU A 182 30.73 -0.52 -4.12
C GLU A 182 31.79 -0.57 -3.00
N ILE A 183 31.73 0.37 -2.06
CA ILE A 183 32.63 0.41 -0.90
C ILE A 183 32.42 -0.82 -0.02
N LEU A 184 31.17 -1.16 0.32
CA LEU A 184 30.87 -2.30 1.18
C LEU A 184 31.14 -3.64 0.50
N SER A 185 30.98 -3.71 -0.83
CA SER A 185 31.31 -4.91 -1.60
C SER A 185 32.82 -5.18 -1.62
N LYS A 186 33.65 -4.12 -1.67
CA LYS A 186 35.11 -4.24 -1.65
C LYS A 186 35.68 -4.35 -0.23
N TRP A 187 35.09 -3.63 0.73
CA TRP A 187 35.55 -3.52 2.11
C TRP A 187 34.36 -3.54 3.09
N PRO A 188 33.79 -4.73 3.35
CA PRO A 188 32.70 -4.86 4.31
C PRO A 188 33.15 -4.63 5.77
N ASP A 189 34.45 -4.81 6.04
CA ASP A 189 35.06 -4.58 7.36
C ASP A 189 35.76 -3.19 7.40
N PRO A 190 35.40 -2.29 8.35
CA PRO A 190 36.00 -0.97 8.51
C PRO A 190 37.51 -1.04 8.75
N ARG A 191 38.00 -2.13 9.34
CA ARG A 191 39.44 -2.38 9.55
C ARG A 191 40.15 -2.65 8.23
N LYS A 192 39.50 -3.37 7.32
CA LYS A 192 40.00 -3.61 5.96
C LYS A 192 39.94 -2.33 5.13
N PHE A 193 38.86 -1.56 5.27
CA PHE A 193 38.73 -0.25 4.63
C PHE A 193 39.86 0.70 5.09
N LYS A 194 40.19 0.72 6.38
CA LYS A 194 41.30 1.51 6.94
C LYS A 194 42.66 1.15 6.35
N ARG A 195 42.88 -0.14 6.05
CA ARG A 195 44.14 -0.67 5.50
C ARG A 195 44.16 -0.67 3.97
N ALA A 196 43.06 -0.30 3.33
CA ALA A 196 42.96 -0.32 1.88
C ALA A 196 43.93 0.68 1.25
N ASP A 197 44.42 0.33 0.06
CA ASP A 197 45.27 1.23 -0.71
C ASP A 197 44.50 2.50 -1.06
N ARG A 198 45.11 3.63 -0.74
CA ARG A 198 44.58 4.97 -0.99
C ARG A 198 44.33 5.22 -2.47
N GLN A 199 45.14 4.64 -3.35
CA GLN A 199 44.93 4.74 -4.80
C GLN A 199 43.67 4.00 -5.24
N LEU A 200 43.36 2.86 -4.62
CA LEU A 200 42.16 2.09 -4.92
C LEU A 200 40.89 2.82 -4.44
N ILE A 201 40.93 3.41 -3.24
CA ILE A 201 39.82 4.23 -2.71
C ILE A 201 39.59 5.45 -3.61
N ALA A 202 40.66 6.16 -4.00
CA ALA A 202 40.57 7.32 -4.88
C ALA A 202 39.97 6.96 -6.24
N LYS A 203 40.30 5.79 -6.79
CA LYS A 203 39.75 5.28 -8.05
C LYS A 203 38.24 4.98 -7.95
N VAL A 204 37.78 4.42 -6.84
CA VAL A 204 36.35 4.20 -6.60
C VAL A 204 35.62 5.55 -6.47
N LEU A 205 36.19 6.50 -5.72
CA LEU A 205 35.58 7.83 -5.55
C LEU A 205 35.51 8.61 -6.87
N SER A 206 36.53 8.54 -7.72
CA SER A 206 36.53 9.21 -9.03
C SER A 206 35.53 8.59 -10.00
N ALA A 207 35.35 7.26 -9.97
CA ALA A 207 34.33 6.58 -10.76
C ALA A 207 32.90 7.06 -10.43
N HIS A 208 32.65 7.41 -9.16
CA HIS A 208 31.38 7.99 -8.68
C HIS A 208 31.33 9.52 -8.73
N ARG A 209 32.20 10.15 -9.55
CA ARG A 209 32.29 11.61 -9.75
C ARG A 209 32.51 12.41 -8.46
N ILE A 210 33.11 11.81 -7.44
CA ILE A 210 33.57 12.54 -6.25
C ILE A 210 34.97 13.07 -6.55
N ALA A 211 35.01 14.21 -7.22
CA ALA A 211 36.22 14.93 -7.58
C ALA A 211 36.77 15.80 -6.43
N ASN A 212 36.04 15.90 -5.31
CA ASN A 212 36.37 16.84 -4.26
C ASN A 212 37.60 16.34 -3.45
N SER A 213 38.79 16.76 -3.89
CA SER A 213 39.61 17.64 -3.04
C SER A 213 39.60 17.31 -1.54
N ASP A 214 38.62 17.96 -0.93
CA ASP A 214 38.42 18.04 0.51
C ASP A 214 37.78 16.79 1.09
N LEU A 215 36.93 16.07 0.34
CA LEU A 215 36.40 14.78 0.77
C LEU A 215 37.50 13.73 0.77
N GLN A 216 38.40 13.74 -0.22
CA GLN A 216 39.56 12.82 -0.21
C GLN A 216 40.50 13.14 0.95
N CYS A 217 40.80 14.42 1.21
CA CYS A 217 41.57 14.86 2.38
C CYS A 217 40.86 14.56 3.72
N GLN A 218 39.54 14.76 3.82
CA GLN A 218 38.76 14.46 5.04
C GLN A 218 38.62 12.95 5.27
N THR A 219 38.43 12.15 4.22
CA THR A 219 38.49 10.68 4.29
C THR A 219 39.87 10.25 4.78
N GLN A 220 40.95 10.82 4.23
CA GLN A 220 42.32 10.52 4.66
C GLN A 220 42.59 10.92 6.12
N LEU A 221 42.19 12.11 6.55
CA LEU A 221 42.34 12.59 7.93
C LEU A 221 41.51 11.76 8.91
N ARG A 222 40.26 11.41 8.58
CA ARG A 222 39.39 10.60 9.46
C ARG A 222 39.80 9.12 9.53
N ILE A 223 40.33 8.54 8.44
CA ILE A 223 40.95 7.20 8.46
C ILE A 223 42.17 7.17 9.40
N SER A 224 42.95 8.25 9.46
CA SER A 224 44.07 8.36 10.42
C SER A 224 43.60 8.57 11.87
N GLN A 225 42.51 9.32 12.11
CA GLN A 225 41.90 9.52 13.43
C GLN A 225 41.15 8.29 13.99
N PHE A 226 40.85 7.30 13.15
CA PHE A 226 40.39 5.95 13.51
C PHE A 226 41.34 5.20 14.46
N SER A 227 42.47 5.80 14.85
CA SER A 227 43.44 5.31 15.84
C SER A 227 43.12 5.71 17.29
N ARG A 228 42.28 6.73 17.55
CA ARG A 228 42.01 7.21 18.93
C ARG A 228 40.72 6.67 19.56
N VAL A 229 39.66 6.40 18.79
CA VAL A 229 38.40 5.86 19.35
C VAL A 229 38.48 4.37 19.65
N ALA A 230 39.42 3.64 19.03
CA ALA A 230 39.72 2.25 19.41
C ALA A 230 40.44 2.12 20.78
N GLY A 231 40.86 3.24 21.38
CA GLY A 231 41.51 3.30 22.70
C GLY A 231 40.59 3.67 23.85
N ILE A 232 39.34 4.08 23.59
CA ILE A 232 38.39 4.47 24.65
C ILE A 232 37.23 3.47 24.65
N GLY A 233 37.42 2.38 25.40
CA GLY A 233 36.38 1.85 26.28
C GLY A 233 35.03 1.39 25.68
N LEU A 234 34.94 0.98 24.42
CA LEU A 234 33.81 0.17 23.96
C LEU A 234 34.30 -1.25 23.62
N ARG A 235 34.43 -2.06 24.68
CA ARG A 235 34.54 -3.52 24.62
C ARG A 235 33.24 -4.22 24.17
N PHE A 236 32.30 -3.50 23.56
CA PHE A 236 31.08 -4.12 23.06
C PHE A 236 31.25 -4.57 21.62
N CYS A 237 31.31 -5.90 21.48
CA CYS A 237 31.02 -6.66 20.27
C CYS A 237 31.97 -6.46 19.08
N TRP A 238 33.26 -6.78 19.25
CA TRP A 238 34.17 -6.98 18.12
C TRP A 238 35.11 -8.17 18.34
N ARG A 239 34.52 -9.30 18.70
CA ARG A 239 35.12 -10.63 18.56
C ARG A 239 34.04 -11.49 17.91
N VAL A 240 34.45 -12.22 16.87
CA VAL A 240 33.67 -13.26 16.17
C VAL A 240 32.92 -14.11 17.18
#